data_AF-A0A965BWP1-F1
#
_entry.id   AF-A0A965BWP1-F1
#
_cell.length_a   1.000
_cell.length_b   1.000
_cell.length_c   1.000
_cell.angle_alpha   90.00
_cell.angle_beta   90.00
_cell.angle_gamma   90.00
#
_symmetry.space_group_name_H-M   'P 1'
#
loop_
_entity.id
_entity.type
_entity.pdbx_description
1 polymer ?
#
loop_
_entity_poly.entity_id
_entity_poly.type
_entity_poly.pdbx_seq_one_letter_code
_entity_poly.pdbx_strand_id
1 'polypeptide(L)'
;MTATIFWQLLLGFGAISLVSVGGGIAVLPELHRLVVDVHGWMSDADFARRFALAQAAPGPNILVVGLFGWHVGGILGMLTASAAMTVPTSLMAFGFSRLRARLLGRPWLRIVERGLVPIAVGLIASSGLLLAQGSAESWITVTLTIFSAVFVWRTDYSPLWVLGAGAIIGALAL
;
A
#
# COMPACT_ATOMS: atom_id res chain seq x y z
N MET A 1 -6.30 4.30 -26.98
CA MET A 1 -6.03 3.37 -25.86
C MET A 1 -5.32 4.06 -24.69
N THR A 2 -4.35 4.95 -24.92
CA THR A 2 -3.61 5.67 -23.88
C THR A 2 -4.45 6.63 -23.03
N ALA A 3 -5.35 7.44 -23.62
CA ALA A 3 -6.17 8.40 -22.85
C ALA A 3 -7.08 7.74 -21.80
N THR A 4 -7.68 6.60 -22.14
CA THR A 4 -8.55 5.82 -21.23
C THR A 4 -7.77 5.29 -20.03
N ILE A 5 -6.53 4.87 -20.24
CA ILE A 5 -5.64 4.37 -19.20
C ILE A 5 -5.29 5.47 -18.19
N PHE A 6 -4.91 6.66 -18.65
CA PHE A 6 -4.63 7.78 -17.75
C PHE A 6 -5.86 8.20 -16.95
N TRP A 7 -7.05 8.13 -17.55
CA TRP A 7 -8.30 8.41 -16.87
C TRP A 7 -8.63 7.36 -15.78
N GLN A 8 -8.39 6.08 -16.08
CA GLN A 8 -8.55 4.98 -15.11
C GLN A 8 -7.55 5.11 -13.95
N LEU A 9 -6.29 5.46 -14.23
CA LEU A 9 -5.29 5.74 -13.19
C LEU A 9 -5.73 6.94 -12.34
N LEU A 10 -6.16 8.03 -12.96
CA LEU A 10 -6.56 9.25 -12.26
C LEU A 10 -7.75 9.01 -11.33
N LEU A 11 -8.81 8.40 -11.84
CA LEU A 11 -10.04 8.16 -11.06
C LEU A 11 -9.87 7.01 -10.06
N GLY A 12 -9.31 5.88 -10.49
CA GLY A 12 -9.14 4.71 -9.64
C GLY A 12 -8.22 5.01 -8.46
N PHE A 13 -7.01 5.51 -8.75
CA PHE A 13 -6.02 5.76 -7.69
C PHE A 13 -6.41 7.01 -6.89
N GLY A 14 -7.05 8.00 -7.53
CA GLY A 14 -7.63 9.15 -6.85
C GLY A 14 -8.70 8.76 -5.84
N ALA A 15 -9.63 7.87 -6.19
CA ALA A 15 -10.65 7.36 -5.27
C ALA A 15 -10.03 6.58 -4.11
N ILE A 16 -9.08 5.68 -4.40
CA ILE A 16 -8.35 4.92 -3.37
C ILE A 16 -7.63 5.86 -2.39
N SER A 17 -7.06 6.96 -2.89
CA SER A 17 -6.34 7.92 -2.06
C SER A 17 -7.21 8.57 -0.97
N LEU A 18 -8.49 8.82 -1.28
CA LEU A 18 -9.45 9.40 -0.34
C LEU A 18 -9.85 8.42 0.77
N VAL A 19 -9.75 7.12 0.49
CA VAL A 19 -10.10 6.02 1.42
C VAL A 19 -8.85 5.50 2.16
N SER A 20 -7.66 6.04 1.89
CA SER A 20 -6.37 5.61 2.43
C SER A 20 -6.15 5.97 3.91
N VAL A 21 -7.01 5.48 4.79
CA VAL A 21 -6.92 5.63 6.25
C VAL A 21 -5.86 4.65 6.79
N GLY A 22 -4.64 5.14 7.03
CA GLY A 22 -3.51 4.31 7.53
C GLY A 22 -2.28 4.26 6.62
N GLY A 23 -2.27 5.00 5.52
CA GLY A 23 -1.12 5.12 4.60
C GLY A 23 -1.13 4.10 3.45
N GLY A 24 -0.11 4.13 2.60
CA GLY A 24 -0.10 3.40 1.31
C GLY A 24 -0.23 1.86 1.41
N ILE A 25 0.14 1.26 2.54
CA ILE A 25 0.02 -0.21 2.75
C ILE A 25 -1.43 -0.60 3.06
N ALA A 26 -2.21 0.27 3.70
CA ALA A 26 -3.60 0.00 4.04
C ALA A 26 -4.49 -0.16 2.81
N VAL A 27 -4.12 0.47 1.68
CA VAL A 27 -4.86 0.41 0.42
C VAL A 27 -4.35 -0.65 -0.55
N LEU A 28 -3.34 -1.43 -0.16
CA LEU A 28 -2.75 -2.42 -1.05
C LEU A 28 -3.74 -3.47 -1.58
N PRO A 29 -4.68 -4.01 -0.79
CA PRO A 29 -5.73 -4.91 -1.27
C PRO A 29 -6.56 -4.31 -2.40
N GLU A 30 -6.95 -3.06 -2.24
CA GLU A 30 -7.79 -2.38 -3.22
C GLU A 30 -6.99 -2.02 -4.47
N LEU A 31 -5.70 -1.67 -4.31
CA LEU A 31 -4.78 -1.52 -5.44
C LEU A 31 -4.61 -2.84 -6.21
N HIS A 32 -4.43 -3.96 -5.51
CA HIS A 32 -4.35 -5.28 -6.12
C HIS A 32 -5.63 -5.59 -6.90
N ARG A 33 -6.80 -5.46 -6.27
CA ARG A 33 -8.10 -5.67 -6.92
C ARG A 33 -8.26 -4.80 -8.17
N LEU A 34 -7.89 -3.53 -8.10
CA LEU A 34 -8.07 -2.60 -9.21
C LEU A 34 -7.11 -2.92 -10.37
N VAL A 35 -5.86 -3.26 -10.05
CA VAL A 35 -4.79 -3.43 -11.03
C VAL A 35 -4.76 -4.84 -11.63
N VAL A 36 -5.09 -5.87 -10.85
CA VAL A 36 -5.10 -7.29 -11.25
C VAL A 36 -6.50 -7.72 -11.67
N ASP A 37 -7.48 -7.65 -10.77
CA ASP A 37 -8.81 -8.23 -11.04
C ASP A 37 -9.68 -7.38 -11.98
N VAL A 38 -9.68 -6.06 -11.80
CA VAL A 38 -10.57 -5.15 -12.55
C VAL A 38 -9.97 -4.75 -13.89
N HIS A 39 -8.72 -4.29 -13.89
CA HIS A 39 -8.09 -3.77 -15.10
C HIS A 39 -7.21 -4.80 -15.82
N GLY A 40 -6.79 -5.88 -15.16
CA GLY A 40 -5.92 -6.90 -15.76
C GLY A 40 -4.58 -6.33 -16.25
N TRP A 41 -4.09 -5.26 -15.62
CA TRP A 41 -2.86 -4.60 -16.04
C TRP A 41 -1.60 -5.40 -15.70
N MET A 42 -1.67 -6.29 -14.71
CA MET A 42 -0.57 -7.19 -14.36
C MET A 42 -1.09 -8.46 -13.69
N SER A 43 -0.26 -9.50 -13.69
CA SER A 43 -0.53 -10.76 -12.97
C SER A 43 -0.26 -10.62 -11.46
N ASP A 44 -0.78 -11.55 -10.65
CA ASP A 44 -0.46 -11.65 -9.21
C ASP A 44 1.04 -11.71 -8.94
N ALA A 45 1.76 -12.51 -9.73
CA ALA A 45 3.21 -12.66 -9.61
C ALA A 45 3.95 -11.35 -9.92
N ASP A 46 3.51 -10.63 -10.96
CA ASP A 46 4.09 -9.32 -11.32
C ASP A 46 3.80 -8.25 -10.26
N PHE A 47 2.59 -8.27 -9.70
CA PHE A 47 2.20 -7.39 -8.60
C PHE A 47 3.09 -7.62 -7.38
N ALA A 48 3.23 -8.87 -6.95
CA ALA A 48 4.07 -9.24 -5.80
C ALA A 48 5.54 -8.84 -5.99
N ARG A 49 6.10 -9.10 -7.18
CA ARG A 49 7.49 -8.75 -7.50
C ARG A 49 7.72 -7.24 -7.47
N ARG A 50 6.80 -6.45 -8.03
CA ARG A 50 6.90 -4.97 -8.02
C ARG A 50 6.68 -4.37 -6.65
N PHE A 51 5.76 -4.93 -5.88
CA PHE A 51 5.56 -4.56 -4.48
C PHE A 51 6.83 -4.82 -3.66
N ALA A 52 7.44 -6.00 -3.80
CA ALA A 52 8.69 -6.32 -3.12
C ALA A 52 9.83 -5.37 -3.51
N LEU A 53 9.95 -5.04 -4.81
CA LEU A 53 10.93 -4.07 -5.30
C LEU A 53 10.71 -2.67 -4.70
N ALA A 54 9.46 -2.23 -4.61
CA ALA A 54 9.12 -0.94 -4.01
C ALA A 54 9.47 -0.87 -2.52
N GLN A 55 9.29 -1.97 -1.79
CA GLN A 55 9.67 -2.06 -0.37
C GLN A 55 11.17 -2.19 -0.15
N ALA A 56 11.92 -2.73 -1.11
CA ALA A 56 13.38 -2.80 -1.07
C ALA A 56 14.04 -1.45 -1.36
N ALA A 57 13.38 -0.57 -2.12
CA ALA A 57 13.87 0.76 -2.41
C ALA A 57 13.77 1.65 -1.15
N PRO A 58 14.86 2.30 -0.71
CA PRO A 58 14.80 3.28 0.38
C PRO A 58 13.97 4.48 -0.08
N GLY A 59 12.78 4.67 0.49
CA GLY A 59 11.90 5.76 0.11
C GLY A 59 10.49 5.65 0.69
N PRO A 60 9.56 6.55 0.28
CA PRO A 60 8.17 6.49 0.72
C PRO A 60 7.51 5.19 0.23
N ASN A 61 6.82 4.45 1.11
CA ASN A 61 6.07 3.23 0.75
C ASN A 61 5.08 3.45 -0.41
N ILE A 62 4.71 4.70 -0.71
CA ILE A 62 3.80 5.07 -1.80
C ILE A 62 4.44 4.96 -3.19
N LEU A 63 5.77 4.79 -3.29
CA LEU A 63 6.50 4.64 -4.55
C LEU A 63 5.99 3.49 -5.42
N VAL A 64 5.39 2.45 -4.80
CA VAL A 64 4.78 1.32 -5.52
C VAL A 64 3.74 1.77 -6.55
N VAL A 65 3.03 2.85 -6.27
CA VAL A 65 1.97 3.38 -7.14
C VAL A 65 2.55 4.07 -8.36
N GLY A 66 3.70 4.73 -8.20
CA GLY A 66 4.48 5.23 -9.33
C GLY A 66 4.96 4.09 -10.22
N LEU A 67 5.43 2.98 -9.64
CA LEU A 67 5.85 1.78 -10.39
C LEU A 67 4.69 1.12 -11.15
N PHE A 68 3.49 1.05 -10.56
CA PHE A 68 2.29 0.56 -11.23
C PHE A 68 1.88 1.48 -12.39
N GLY A 69 1.86 2.80 -12.16
CA GLY A 69 1.61 3.77 -13.22
C GLY A 69 2.66 3.71 -14.34
N TRP A 70 3.92 3.48 -14.00
CA TRP A 70 5.00 3.34 -14.96
C TRP A 70 4.81 2.12 -15.87
N HIS A 71 4.38 1.00 -15.30
CA HIS A 71 4.10 -0.20 -16.08
C HIS A 71 2.97 0.00 -17.09
N VAL A 72 1.93 0.74 -16.68
CA VAL A 72 0.69 0.87 -17.43
C VAL A 72 0.77 1.96 -18.50
N GLY A 73 1.50 3.04 -18.25
CA GLY A 73 1.54 4.22 -19.13
C GLY A 73 2.92 4.88 -19.28
N GLY A 74 4.00 4.18 -18.94
CA GLY A 74 5.34 4.74 -18.98
C GLY A 74 5.51 5.92 -18.02
N ILE A 75 6.46 6.82 -18.31
CA ILE A 75 6.80 7.95 -17.41
C ILE A 75 5.58 8.83 -17.13
N LEU A 76 4.72 9.03 -18.13
CA LEU A 76 3.48 9.78 -17.96
C LEU A 76 2.53 9.06 -16.99
N GLY A 77 2.44 7.73 -17.06
CA GLY A 77 1.57 6.94 -16.19
C GLY A 77 2.05 6.99 -14.74
N MET A 78 3.37 6.98 -14.53
CA MET A 78 3.99 7.18 -13.22
C MET A 78 3.61 8.54 -12.61
N LEU A 79 3.71 9.62 -13.39
CA LEU A 79 3.36 10.96 -12.93
C LEU A 79 1.87 11.08 -12.64
N THR A 80 0.99 10.56 -13.52
CA THR A 80 -0.45 10.58 -13.32
C THR A 80 -0.86 9.78 -12.08
N ALA A 81 -0.34 8.56 -11.90
CA ALA A 81 -0.65 7.72 -10.75
C ALA A 81 -0.18 8.35 -9.43
N SER A 82 1.02 8.93 -9.41
CA SER A 82 1.58 9.59 -8.22
C SER A 82 0.80 10.87 -7.87
N ALA A 83 0.43 11.67 -8.87
CA ALA A 83 -0.41 12.84 -8.68
C ALA A 83 -1.82 12.46 -8.21
N ALA A 84 -2.42 11.45 -8.83
CA ALA A 84 -3.74 10.94 -8.46
C ALA A 84 -3.78 10.49 -7.00
N MET A 85 -2.71 9.89 -6.47
CA MET A 85 -2.68 9.47 -5.06
C MET A 85 -2.27 10.57 -4.08
N THR A 86 -1.43 11.51 -4.50
CA THR A 86 -0.89 12.53 -3.58
C THR A 86 -1.79 13.75 -3.49
N VAL A 87 -2.34 14.22 -4.60
CA VAL A 87 -3.10 15.48 -4.68
C VAL A 87 -4.40 15.45 -3.87
N PRO A 88 -5.29 14.45 -4.01
CA PRO A 88 -6.56 14.44 -3.29
C PRO A 88 -6.35 14.27 -1.78
N THR A 89 -5.42 13.39 -1.39
CA THR A 89 -5.05 13.18 0.02
C THR A 89 -4.47 14.45 0.65
N SER A 90 -3.61 15.18 -0.08
CA SER A 90 -3.02 16.44 0.39
C SER A 90 -4.08 17.52 0.55
N LEU A 91 -5.03 17.61 -0.38
CA LEU A 91 -6.18 18.53 -0.29
C LEU A 91 -7.09 18.17 0.88
N MET A 92 -7.40 16.89 1.09
CA MET A 92 -8.17 16.42 2.24
C MET A 92 -7.46 16.73 3.55
N ALA A 93 -6.16 16.43 3.65
CA ALA A 93 -5.36 16.69 4.85
C ALA A 93 -5.31 18.19 5.16
N PHE A 94 -5.14 19.04 4.14
CA PHE A 94 -5.18 20.50 4.29
C PHE A 94 -6.56 20.99 4.76
N GLY A 95 -7.64 20.49 4.14
CA GLY A 95 -9.01 20.81 4.53
C GLY A 95 -9.32 20.39 5.96
N PHE A 96 -8.95 19.16 6.33
CA PHE A 96 -9.13 18.62 7.67
C PHE A 96 -8.30 19.39 8.71
N SER A 97 -7.06 19.74 8.39
CA SER A 97 -6.20 20.57 9.26
C SER A 97 -6.86 21.93 9.54
N ARG A 98 -7.42 22.57 8.51
CA ARG A 98 -8.11 23.86 8.65
C ARG A 98 -9.42 23.74 9.43
N LEU A 99 -10.17 22.66 9.22
CA LEU A 99 -11.39 22.38 9.96
C LEU A 99 -11.10 22.08 11.44
N ARG A 100 -10.05 21.29 11.71
CA ARG A 100 -9.52 21.02 13.04
C ARG A 100 -9.06 22.30 13.74
N ALA A 101 -8.37 23.19 13.04
CA ALA A 101 -8.00 24.51 13.57
C ALA A 101 -9.22 25.35 14.00
N ARG A 102 -10.35 25.23 13.28
CA ARG A 102 -11.60 25.92 13.61
C ARG A 102 -12.43 25.22 14.70
N LEU A 103 -12.30 23.91 14.86
CA LEU A 103 -13.06 23.07 15.80
C LEU A 103 -12.26 22.68 17.04
N LEU A 104 -11.02 23.17 17.16
CA LEU A 104 -10.11 22.96 18.27
C LEU A 104 -10.77 23.49 19.56
N GLY A 105 -11.34 22.56 20.34
CA GLY A 105 -12.11 22.85 21.56
C GLY A 105 -13.31 21.95 21.79
N ARG A 106 -13.84 21.26 20.75
CA ARG A 106 -14.97 20.34 20.93
C ARG A 106 -14.51 18.92 21.32
N PRO A 107 -15.00 18.34 22.44
CA PRO A 107 -14.59 17.01 22.90
C PRO A 107 -14.95 15.89 21.90
N TRP A 108 -15.99 16.07 21.09
CA TRP A 108 -16.41 15.09 20.07
C TRP A 108 -15.34 14.84 18.99
N LEU A 109 -14.57 15.86 18.59
CA LEU A 109 -13.53 15.70 17.58
C LEU A 109 -12.44 14.70 18.03
N ARG A 110 -12.06 14.76 19.31
CA ARG A 110 -11.09 13.81 19.91
C ARG A 110 -11.63 12.38 19.98
N ILE A 111 -12.94 12.21 20.14
CA ILE A 111 -13.57 10.88 20.17
C ILE A 111 -13.54 10.26 18.77
N VAL A 112 -13.86 11.04 17.73
CA VAL A 112 -13.79 10.58 16.34
C VAL A 112 -12.34 10.26 15.93
N GLU A 113 -11.38 11.13 16.23
CA GLU A 113 -9.95 10.87 15.96
C GLU A 113 -9.47 9.56 16.59
N ARG A 114 -9.88 9.28 17.85
CA ARG A 114 -9.54 8.02 18.53
C ARG A 114 -10.23 6.80 17.93
N GLY A 115 -11.43 6.95 17.40
CA GLY A 115 -12.16 5.87 16.72
C GLY A 115 -11.54 5.46 15.38
N LEU A 116 -10.85 6.37 14.69
CA LEU A 116 -10.19 6.09 13.41
C LEU A 116 -8.92 5.22 13.56
N VAL A 117 -8.24 5.29 14.70
CA VAL A 117 -7.02 4.50 14.96
C VAL A 117 -7.26 2.98 14.87
N PRO A 118 -8.21 2.37 15.58
CA PRO A 118 -8.46 0.93 15.48
C PRO A 118 -8.95 0.51 14.09
N ILE A 119 -9.66 1.39 13.36
CA ILE A 119 -10.08 1.13 11.97
C ILE A 119 -8.84 1.03 11.07
N ALA A 120 -7.90 1.97 11.19
CA ALA A 120 -6.65 1.94 10.43
C ALA A 120 -5.83 0.68 10.74
N VAL A 121 -5.74 0.30 12.02
CA VAL A 121 -5.05 -0.94 12.44
C VAL A 121 -5.70 -2.17 11.83
N GLY A 122 -7.04 -2.26 11.82
CA GLY A 122 -7.77 -3.36 11.20
C GLY A 122 -7.54 -3.46 9.68
N LEU A 123 -7.53 -2.33 8.98
CA LEU A 123 -7.23 -2.29 7.54
C LEU A 123 -5.79 -2.76 7.25
N ILE A 124 -4.81 -2.26 8.00
CA ILE A 124 -3.40 -2.67 7.84
C ILE A 124 -3.25 -4.18 8.10
N ALA A 125 -3.91 -4.70 9.14
CA ALA A 125 -3.90 -6.13 9.44
C ALA A 125 -4.53 -6.96 8.30
N SER A 126 -5.65 -6.51 7.74
CA SER A 126 -6.30 -7.15 6.60
C SER A 126 -5.38 -7.17 5.36
N SER A 127 -4.68 -6.06 5.09
CA SER A 127 -3.70 -6.00 3.99
C SER A 127 -2.58 -7.01 4.18
N GLY A 128 -2.05 -7.13 5.40
CA GLY A 128 -1.02 -8.12 5.73
C GLY A 128 -1.49 -9.56 5.51
N LEU A 129 -2.75 -9.87 5.87
CA LEU A 129 -3.33 -11.20 5.66
C LEU A 129 -3.49 -11.55 4.18
N LEU A 130 -3.90 -10.59 3.34
CA LEU A 130 -4.04 -10.82 1.89
C LEU A 130 -2.69 -11.04 1.21
N LEU A 131 -1.67 -10.25 1.57
CA LEU A 131 -0.29 -10.46 1.14
C LEU A 131 0.25 -11.86 1.52
N ALA A 132 -0.05 -12.30 2.74
CA ALA A 132 0.36 -13.61 3.24
C ALA A 132 -0.30 -14.75 2.45
N GLN A 133 -1.59 -14.64 2.14
CA GLN A 133 -2.31 -15.65 1.36
C GLN A 133 -1.86 -15.70 -0.10
N GLY A 134 -1.59 -14.55 -0.72
CA GLY A 134 -1.09 -14.49 -2.10
C GLY A 134 0.32 -15.06 -2.29
N SER A 135 1.10 -15.21 -1.21
CA SER A 135 2.45 -15.79 -1.25
C SER A 135 2.50 -17.27 -0.84
N ALA A 136 1.37 -17.86 -0.46
CA ALA A 136 1.29 -19.17 0.17
C ALA A 136 1.15 -20.33 -0.84
N GLU A 137 2.04 -20.40 -1.84
CA GLU A 137 2.06 -21.54 -2.78
C GLU A 137 2.79 -22.78 -2.22
N SER A 138 3.60 -22.64 -1.18
CA SER A 138 4.43 -23.73 -0.62
C SER A 138 4.44 -23.73 0.91
N TRP A 139 4.51 -24.92 1.52
CA TRP A 139 4.61 -25.13 2.98
C TRP A 139 5.77 -24.34 3.60
N ILE A 140 6.84 -24.14 2.84
CA ILE A 140 8.04 -23.37 3.20
C ILE A 140 7.69 -21.88 3.33
N THR A 141 6.91 -21.32 2.42
CA THR A 141 6.53 -19.89 2.45
C THR A 141 5.56 -19.59 3.60
N VAL A 142 4.70 -20.56 3.94
CA VAL A 142 3.80 -20.46 5.11
C VAL A 142 4.59 -20.48 6.42
N THR A 143 5.56 -21.41 6.55
CA THR A 143 6.42 -21.43 7.75
C THR A 143 7.28 -20.19 7.87
N LEU A 144 7.82 -19.69 6.75
CA LEU A 144 8.59 -18.44 6.74
C LEU A 144 7.74 -17.23 7.12
N THR A 145 6.50 -17.15 6.63
CA THR A 145 5.55 -16.06 6.95
C THR A 145 5.17 -16.08 8.43
N ILE A 146 4.84 -17.26 8.98
CA ILE A 146 4.52 -17.41 10.40
C ILE A 146 5.72 -17.06 11.27
N PHE A 147 6.91 -17.55 10.89
CA PHE A 147 8.15 -17.26 11.63
C PHE A 147 8.47 -15.76 11.61
N SER A 148 8.34 -15.11 10.45
CA SER A 148 8.55 -13.67 10.28
C SER A 148 7.52 -12.85 11.06
N ALA A 149 6.25 -13.23 11.01
CA ALA A 149 5.17 -12.56 11.75
C ALA A 149 5.38 -12.67 13.27
N VAL A 150 5.75 -13.85 13.77
CA VAL A 150 6.06 -14.08 15.20
C VAL A 150 7.32 -13.32 15.60
N PHE A 151 8.35 -13.29 14.76
CA PHE A 151 9.60 -12.59 15.04
C PHE A 151 9.42 -11.07 15.11
N VAL A 152 8.67 -10.48 14.16
CA VAL A 152 8.34 -9.04 14.17
C VAL A 152 7.41 -8.69 15.34
N TRP A 153 6.45 -9.57 15.66
CA TRP A 153 5.54 -9.35 16.79
C TRP A 153 6.24 -9.42 18.15
N ARG A 154 7.40 -10.10 18.23
CA ARG A 154 8.14 -10.29 19.48
C ARG A 154 9.39 -9.42 19.62
N THR A 155 9.79 -8.68 18.59
CA THR A 155 11.09 -7.98 18.63
C THR A 155 11.06 -6.58 18.02
N ASP A 156 11.53 -5.59 18.79
CA ASP A 156 11.68 -4.17 18.39
C ASP A 156 12.84 -3.91 17.38
N TYR A 157 13.40 -4.96 16.75
CA TYR A 157 14.51 -4.80 15.81
C TYR A 157 14.03 -4.40 14.41
N SER A 158 14.82 -3.53 13.76
CA SER A 158 14.55 -3.00 12.43
C SER A 158 14.18 -4.11 11.42
N PRO A 159 13.02 -4.03 10.74
CA PRO A 159 12.55 -5.01 9.75
C PRO A 159 13.52 -5.31 8.60
N LEU A 160 14.55 -4.49 8.43
CA LEU A 160 15.60 -4.60 7.41
C LEU A 160 16.38 -5.93 7.48
N TRP A 161 16.59 -6.50 8.67
CA TRP A 161 17.31 -7.78 8.81
C TRP A 161 16.50 -8.96 8.28
N VAL A 162 15.18 -8.95 8.50
CA VAL A 162 14.27 -10.00 8.05
C VAL A 162 14.09 -9.93 6.52
N LEU A 163 14.00 -8.71 5.97
CA LEU A 163 14.01 -8.47 4.52
C LEU A 163 15.31 -8.96 3.86
N GLY A 164 16.46 -8.68 4.47
CA GLY A 164 17.76 -9.13 3.97
C GLY A 164 17.91 -10.65 3.97
N ALA A 165 17.51 -11.32 5.06
CA ALA A 165 17.53 -12.77 5.13
C ALA A 165 16.56 -13.42 4.13
N GLY A 166 15.35 -12.87 3.98
CA GLY A 166 14.36 -13.33 3.00
C GLY A 166 14.85 -13.18 1.55
N ALA A 167 15.53 -12.08 1.22
CA ALA A 167 16.10 -11.87 -0.10
C ALA A 167 17.22 -12.88 -0.44
N ILE A 168 18.09 -13.20 0.53
CA ILE A 168 19.17 -14.18 0.34
C ILE A 168 18.60 -15.59 0.14
N ILE A 169 17.61 -15.97 0.94
CA ILE A 169 16.96 -17.28 0.82
C ILE A 169 16.20 -17.39 -0.51
N GLY A 170 15.49 -16.33 -0.91
CA GLY A 170 14.81 -16.27 -2.21
C GLY A 170 15.76 -16.32 -3.42
N ALA A 171 16.94 -15.72 -3.30
CA ALA A 171 17.96 -15.77 -4.35
C ALA A 171 18.65 -17.14 -4.48
N LEU A 172 18.71 -17.92 -3.40
CA LEU A 172 19.26 -19.28 -3.39
C LEU A 172 18.23 -20.35 -3.78
N ALA A 173 16.94 -20.03 -3.71
CA ALA A 173 15.84 -20.94 -4.04
C ALA A 173 15.29 -20.76 -5.48
N LEU A 174 15.84 -19.81 -6.25
CA LEU A 174 15.54 -19.60 -7.68
C LEU A 174 16.51 -20.37 -8.58
#